data_AF-A0A7V1IL90-F1
#
_entry.id   AF-A0A7V1IL90-F1
#
_cell.length_a   1.000
_cell.length_b   1.000
_cell.length_c   1.000
_cell.angle_alpha   90.00
_cell.angle_beta   90.00
_cell.angle_gamma   90.00
#
_symmetry.space_group_name_H-M   'P 1'
#
loop_
_entity.id
_entity.type
_entity.pdbx_description
1 polymer ?
#
loop_
_entity_poly.entity_id
_entity_poly.type
_entity_poly.pdbx_seq_one_letter_code
_entity_poly.pdbx_strand_id
1 'polypeptide(L)'
;MPRYTVYGDAHARGTVALVALLLAKEIAFDLVPPTASLSFVLATRSGSESGPWLRTPEGFVLAEPWAISEWLERCHPDPPLLPTTPVRRTCARILEDWIEVWLPLWPRRSWSTLTGLGAHLAAARFLLGEQPCRPDLVLAAWLETEVLVVPDVRRFLAEVAPALLSHSDALIGPVVGGDDDGSGDVILPAVRSIVVPLSDRLSDDAIPLSLLPVLEEIASDYHAYLVANQQALKEGADRVLVDLGFGKRAFPPRRDCEARRARIGRELAALDPESRRDVRRVLEPVGAWHALTLPPVVEEVDPADPRSL
;
A
#
# COMPACT_ATOMS: atom_id res chain seq x y z
N MET A 1 -13.48 -0.70 -26.06
CA MET A 1 -13.40 0.14 -24.86
C MET A 1 -12.01 0.75 -24.78
N PRO A 2 -11.87 2.00 -24.30
CA PRO A 2 -10.56 2.60 -24.04
C PRO A 2 -9.77 1.70 -23.07
N ARG A 3 -8.51 1.41 -23.37
CA ARG A 3 -7.71 0.36 -22.71
C ARG A 3 -6.45 0.98 -22.13
N TYR A 4 -6.20 0.72 -20.85
CA TYR A 4 -4.99 1.17 -20.15
C TYR A 4 -3.79 0.31 -20.56
N THR A 5 -2.58 0.81 -20.36
CA THR A 5 -1.36 -0.01 -20.51
C THR A 5 -0.53 0.11 -19.24
N VAL A 6 -0.27 -1.01 -18.57
CA VAL A 6 0.69 -1.11 -17.45
C VAL A 6 2.04 -1.48 -18.03
N TYR A 7 3.06 -0.67 -17.74
CA TYR A 7 4.44 -0.99 -18.05
C TYR A 7 5.14 -1.34 -16.75
N GLY A 8 5.55 -2.59 -16.59
CA GLY A 8 6.17 -3.04 -15.34
C GLY A 8 6.59 -4.51 -15.40
N ASP A 9 7.51 -4.87 -14.52
CA ASP A 9 7.89 -6.27 -14.29
C ASP A 9 6.75 -6.98 -13.56
N ALA A 10 6.27 -8.09 -14.11
CA ALA A 10 5.16 -8.88 -13.56
C ALA A 10 5.47 -9.50 -12.20
N HIS A 11 6.75 -9.56 -11.81
CA HIS A 11 7.20 -10.04 -10.50
C HIS A 11 7.47 -8.90 -9.50
N ALA A 12 7.42 -7.64 -9.93
CA ALA A 12 7.60 -6.50 -9.04
C ALA A 12 6.30 -6.20 -8.28
N ARG A 13 6.41 -6.03 -6.96
CA ARG A 13 5.29 -5.71 -6.05
C ARG A 13 4.38 -4.60 -6.58
N GLY A 14 4.96 -3.49 -7.02
CA GLY A 14 4.20 -2.34 -7.51
C GLY A 14 3.33 -2.70 -8.71
N THR A 15 3.87 -3.47 -9.66
CA THR A 15 3.12 -3.93 -10.85
C THR A 15 2.00 -4.87 -10.44
N VAL A 16 2.28 -5.85 -9.56
CA VAL A 16 1.29 -6.82 -9.10
C VAL A 16 0.14 -6.13 -8.36
N ALA A 17 0.45 -5.17 -7.48
CA ALA A 17 -0.55 -4.37 -6.78
C ALA A 17 -1.42 -3.53 -7.73
N LEU A 18 -0.79 -2.88 -8.73
CA LEU A 18 -1.51 -2.09 -9.73
C LEU A 18 -2.42 -2.96 -10.61
N VAL A 19 -1.94 -4.11 -11.07
CA VAL A 19 -2.74 -5.08 -11.83
C VAL A 19 -3.91 -5.58 -11.00
N ALA A 20 -3.69 -5.93 -9.73
CA ALA A 20 -4.75 -6.35 -8.83
C ALA A 20 -5.81 -5.25 -8.65
N LEU A 21 -5.40 -3.98 -8.51
CA LEU A 21 -6.30 -2.84 -8.42
C LEU A 21 -7.14 -2.64 -9.69
N LEU A 22 -6.52 -2.71 -10.88
CA LEU A 22 -7.23 -2.58 -12.16
C LEU A 22 -8.26 -3.70 -12.34
N LEU A 23 -7.90 -4.93 -11.99
CA LEU A 23 -8.79 -6.09 -12.06
C LEU A 23 -9.94 -5.98 -11.05
N ALA A 24 -9.66 -5.55 -9.82
CA ALA A 24 -10.67 -5.30 -8.80
C ALA A 24 -11.69 -4.21 -9.21
N LYS A 25 -11.26 -3.27 -10.05
CA LYS A 25 -12.11 -2.22 -10.64
C LYS A 25 -12.71 -2.60 -12.00
N GLU A 26 -12.49 -3.83 -12.47
CA GLU A 26 -12.96 -4.29 -13.79
C GLU A 26 -12.47 -3.43 -14.96
N ILE A 27 -11.29 -2.81 -14.82
CA ILE A 27 -10.70 -1.93 -15.83
C ILE A 27 -9.90 -2.78 -16.83
N ALA A 28 -10.17 -2.61 -18.12
CA ALA A 28 -9.42 -3.27 -19.17
C ALA A 28 -8.01 -2.66 -19.34
N PHE A 29 -6.97 -3.50 -19.32
CA PHE A 29 -5.58 -3.08 -19.52
C PHE A 29 -4.75 -4.12 -20.29
N ASP A 30 -3.62 -3.68 -20.83
CA ASP A 30 -2.52 -4.52 -21.31
C ASP A 30 -1.34 -4.42 -20.35
N LEU A 31 -0.70 -5.55 -20.02
CA LEU A 31 0.59 -5.55 -19.31
C LEU A 31 1.73 -5.70 -20.32
N VAL A 32 2.69 -4.78 -20.28
CA VAL A 32 3.85 -4.76 -21.17
C VAL A 32 5.12 -4.78 -20.34
N PRO A 33 5.93 -5.85 -20.40
CA PRO A 33 7.25 -5.88 -19.77
C PRO A 33 8.13 -4.75 -20.30
N PRO A 34 8.78 -3.97 -19.43
CA PRO A 34 9.58 -2.85 -19.87
C PRO A 34 10.93 -3.32 -20.42
N THR A 35 11.32 -2.82 -21.59
CA THR A 35 12.72 -2.91 -22.07
C THR A 35 13.51 -1.70 -21.57
N ALA A 36 14.85 -1.78 -21.53
CA ALA A 36 15.68 -0.65 -21.10
C ALA A 36 15.37 0.66 -21.84
N SER A 37 15.21 0.60 -23.17
CA SER A 37 14.84 1.76 -23.99
C SER A 37 13.44 2.29 -23.66
N LEU A 38 12.48 1.40 -23.40
CA LEU A 38 11.12 1.79 -23.04
C LEU A 38 11.07 2.41 -21.65
N SER A 39 11.75 1.82 -20.66
CA SER A 39 11.89 2.38 -19.31
C SER A 39 12.46 3.79 -19.35
N PHE A 40 13.50 4.03 -20.14
CA PHE A 40 14.10 5.36 -20.26
C PHE A 40 13.10 6.41 -20.80
N VAL A 41 12.32 6.05 -21.82
CA VAL A 41 11.29 6.93 -22.39
C VAL A 41 10.17 7.20 -21.38
N LEU A 42 9.73 6.16 -20.66
CA LEU A 42 8.68 6.28 -19.64
C LEU A 42 9.15 7.13 -18.46
N ALA A 43 10.36 6.91 -17.97
CA ALA A 43 10.96 7.70 -16.91
C ALA A 43 11.07 9.19 -17.29
N THR A 44 11.50 9.47 -18.52
CA THR A 44 11.59 10.86 -19.03
C THR A 44 10.21 11.53 -19.08
N ARG A 45 9.14 10.78 -19.37
CA ARG A 45 7.78 11.33 -19.48
C ARG A 45 7.06 11.49 -18.15
N SER A 46 7.42 10.66 -17.18
CA SER A 46 6.68 10.51 -15.92
C SER A 46 7.47 10.96 -14.69
N GLY A 47 8.69 11.48 -14.86
CA GLY A 47 9.52 11.94 -13.75
C GLY A 47 10.09 10.85 -12.83
N SER A 48 9.66 9.59 -12.97
CA SER A 48 10.09 8.48 -12.11
C SER A 48 11.00 7.50 -12.83
N GLU A 49 12.16 7.23 -12.24
CA GLU A 49 13.21 6.38 -12.82
C GLU A 49 12.81 4.89 -12.89
N SER A 50 11.80 4.48 -12.13
CA SER A 50 11.37 3.08 -12.04
C SER A 50 9.86 2.93 -12.11
N GLY A 51 9.42 1.85 -12.77
CA GLY A 51 8.01 1.51 -12.85
C GLY A 51 7.45 0.88 -11.57
N PRO A 52 6.16 0.52 -11.57
CA PRO A 52 5.29 0.49 -12.75
C PRO A 52 4.87 1.88 -13.24
N TRP A 53 4.62 1.98 -14.53
CA TRP A 53 3.99 3.13 -15.17
C TRP A 53 2.61 2.74 -15.70
N LEU A 54 1.64 3.64 -15.57
CA LEU A 54 0.31 3.48 -16.17
C LEU A 54 0.13 4.47 -17.31
N ARG A 55 -0.08 3.98 -18.53
CA ARG A 55 -0.56 4.82 -19.63
C ARG A 55 -2.07 4.77 -19.71
N THR A 56 -2.67 5.96 -19.60
CA THR A 56 -4.11 6.18 -19.79
C THR A 56 -4.51 6.00 -21.26
N PRO A 57 -5.78 5.73 -21.56
CA PRO A 57 -6.29 5.70 -22.94
C PRO A 57 -6.04 7.00 -23.72
N GLU A 58 -5.99 8.13 -23.01
CA GLU A 58 -5.71 9.47 -23.56
C GLU A 58 -4.22 9.70 -23.83
N GLY A 59 -3.34 8.78 -23.40
CA GLY A 59 -1.91 8.81 -23.68
C GLY A 59 -1.03 9.43 -22.60
N PHE A 60 -1.61 9.93 -21.49
CA PHE A 60 -0.84 10.34 -20.32
C PHE A 60 -0.15 9.15 -19.67
N VAL A 61 1.09 9.33 -19.22
CA VAL A 61 1.86 8.33 -18.49
C VAL A 61 1.95 8.79 -17.04
N LEU A 62 1.42 7.97 -16.14
CA LEU A 62 1.47 8.16 -14.71
C LEU A 62 2.56 7.25 -14.12
N ALA A 63 3.26 7.75 -13.11
CA ALA A 63 4.21 7.00 -12.29
C ALA A 63 3.79 7.05 -10.81
N GLU A 64 4.58 6.37 -9.97
CA GLU A 64 4.37 6.21 -8.53
C GLU A 64 3.09 5.42 -8.21
N PRO A 65 3.20 4.14 -7.77
CA PRO A 65 2.07 3.24 -7.54
C PRO A 65 0.93 3.85 -6.70
N TRP A 66 1.29 4.58 -5.65
CA TRP A 66 0.31 5.27 -4.82
C TRP A 66 -0.41 6.41 -5.53
N ALA A 67 0.30 7.24 -6.30
CA ALA A 67 -0.31 8.34 -7.04
C ALA A 67 -1.23 7.82 -8.15
N ILE A 68 -0.79 6.76 -8.83
CA ILE A 68 -1.62 6.01 -9.79
C ILE A 68 -2.89 5.50 -9.11
N SER A 69 -2.77 4.88 -7.93
CA SER A 69 -3.90 4.32 -7.21
C SER A 69 -4.90 5.39 -6.75
N GLU A 70 -4.42 6.55 -6.28
CA GLU A 70 -5.27 7.70 -5.94
C GLU A 70 -5.98 8.28 -7.17
N TRP A 71 -5.28 8.35 -8.32
CA TRP A 71 -5.88 8.81 -9.56
C TRP A 71 -6.97 7.85 -10.05
N LEU A 72 -6.69 6.54 -10.03
CA LEU A 72 -7.65 5.50 -10.40
C LEU A 72 -8.88 5.49 -9.50
N GLU A 73 -8.72 5.66 -8.19
CA GLU A 73 -9.85 5.74 -7.25
C GLU A 73 -10.76 6.95 -7.54
N ARG A 74 -10.20 8.08 -8.00
CA ARG A 74 -10.99 9.26 -8.39
C ARG A 74 -11.68 9.10 -9.74
N CYS A 75 -10.98 8.53 -10.73
CA CYS A 75 -11.50 8.37 -12.08
C CYS A 75 -12.47 7.19 -12.20
N HIS A 76 -12.31 6.17 -11.36
CA HIS A 76 -13.14 4.97 -11.30
C HIS A 76 -13.57 4.72 -9.85
N PRO A 77 -14.53 5.53 -9.34
CA PRO A 77 -14.94 5.47 -7.93
C PRO A 77 -15.68 4.19 -7.56
N ASP A 78 -16.22 3.46 -8.53
CA ASP A 78 -16.98 2.23 -8.33
C ASP A 78 -16.24 1.01 -8.92
N PRO A 79 -16.07 -0.09 -8.17
CA PRO A 79 -16.30 -0.19 -6.73
C PRO A 79 -15.27 0.64 -5.94
N PRO A 80 -15.64 1.21 -4.77
CA PRO A 80 -14.71 1.90 -3.90
C PRO A 80 -13.78 0.88 -3.24
N LEU A 81 -12.47 1.03 -3.45
CA LEU A 81 -11.45 0.21 -2.81
C LEU A 81 -10.83 0.91 -1.60
N LEU A 82 -11.04 2.22 -1.48
CA LEU A 82 -10.70 2.95 -0.27
C LEU A 82 -11.99 3.19 0.55
N PRO A 83 -12.02 2.86 1.85
CA PRO A 83 -13.19 3.12 2.68
C PRO A 83 -13.58 4.61 2.65
N THR A 84 -14.89 4.86 2.72
CA THR A 84 -15.46 6.21 2.67
C THR A 84 -15.68 6.81 4.06
N THR A 85 -15.76 5.97 5.09
CA THR A 85 -15.96 6.42 6.47
C THR A 85 -14.63 6.89 7.11
N PRO A 86 -14.62 7.99 7.89
CA PRO A 86 -13.38 8.62 8.36
C PRO A 86 -12.39 7.72 9.09
N VAL A 87 -12.85 6.89 10.04
CA VAL A 87 -11.97 5.99 10.82
C VAL A 87 -11.35 4.95 9.90
N ARG A 88 -12.17 4.20 9.18
CA ARG A 88 -11.68 3.13 8.29
C ARG A 88 -10.80 3.68 7.18
N ARG A 89 -11.14 4.85 6.61
CA ARG A 89 -10.34 5.51 5.58
C ARG A 89 -8.96 5.91 6.10
N THR A 90 -8.91 6.50 7.29
CA THR A 90 -7.62 6.90 7.90
C THR A 90 -6.76 5.66 8.19
N CYS A 91 -7.35 4.62 8.78
CA CYS A 91 -6.64 3.36 9.02
C CYS A 91 -6.16 2.70 7.72
N ALA A 92 -6.95 2.73 6.65
CA ALA A 92 -6.55 2.23 5.34
C ALA A 92 -5.29 2.94 4.82
N ARG A 93 -5.25 4.27 4.90
CA ARG A 93 -4.08 5.04 4.45
C ARG A 93 -2.81 4.73 5.24
N ILE A 94 -2.93 4.61 6.57
CA ILE A 94 -1.81 4.22 7.44
C ILE A 94 -1.29 2.83 7.06
N LEU A 95 -2.19 1.87 6.89
CA LEU A 95 -1.83 0.49 6.54
C LEU A 95 -1.15 0.42 5.17
N GLU A 96 -1.70 1.08 4.16
CA GLU A 96 -1.13 1.11 2.81
C GLU A 96 0.29 1.68 2.82
N ASP A 97 0.49 2.84 3.45
CA ASP A 97 1.82 3.45 3.54
C ASP A 97 2.79 2.53 4.30
N TRP A 98 2.36 1.96 5.44
CA TRP A 98 3.19 1.03 6.20
C TRP A 98 3.61 -0.19 5.38
N ILE A 99 2.66 -0.84 4.69
CA ILE A 99 2.92 -2.03 3.87
C ILE A 99 3.84 -1.68 2.69
N GLU A 100 3.62 -0.54 2.03
CA GLU A 100 4.34 -0.18 0.81
C GLU A 100 5.76 0.32 1.12
N VAL A 101 5.93 1.14 2.16
CA VAL A 101 7.19 1.88 2.37
C VAL A 101 8.03 1.39 3.55
N TRP A 102 7.45 0.62 4.48
CA TRP A 102 8.10 0.32 5.76
C TRP A 102 8.25 -1.18 6.06
N LEU A 103 7.14 -1.93 6.03
CA LEU A 103 7.11 -3.37 6.27
C LEU A 103 8.18 -4.16 5.46
N PRO A 104 8.45 -3.85 4.18
CA PRO A 104 9.44 -4.58 3.38
C PRO A 104 10.89 -4.32 3.82
N LEU A 105 11.16 -3.19 4.48
CA LEU A 105 12.49 -2.82 4.94
C LEU A 105 12.91 -3.58 6.22
N TRP A 106 12.01 -4.40 6.78
CA TRP A 106 12.13 -4.89 8.17
C TRP A 106 12.22 -6.43 8.34
N PRO A 107 13.36 -7.05 8.01
CA PRO A 107 13.47 -8.52 7.96
C PRO A 107 13.68 -9.24 9.31
N ARG A 108 13.68 -8.58 10.47
CA ARG A 108 14.06 -9.24 11.76
C ARG A 108 13.02 -9.26 12.89
N ARG A 109 11.93 -8.51 12.76
CA ARG A 109 10.69 -8.74 13.55
C ARG A 109 9.59 -9.40 12.72
N SER A 110 9.84 -9.61 11.43
CA SER A 110 8.88 -10.06 10.42
C SER A 110 8.08 -11.27 10.86
N TRP A 111 8.63 -12.22 11.62
CA TRP A 111 7.85 -13.35 12.10
C TRP A 111 6.76 -12.97 13.08
N SER A 112 7.05 -12.14 14.08
CA SER A 112 6.00 -11.68 15.01
C SER A 112 4.97 -10.83 14.30
N THR A 113 5.41 -9.96 13.39
CA THR A 113 4.54 -9.11 12.56
C THR A 113 3.64 -9.96 11.66
N LEU A 114 4.20 -10.94 10.95
CA LEU A 114 3.47 -11.85 10.06
C LEU A 114 2.52 -12.77 10.87
N THR A 115 2.94 -13.30 12.01
CA THR A 115 2.06 -14.08 12.89
C THR A 115 0.93 -13.21 13.45
N GLY A 116 1.21 -11.96 13.84
CA GLY A 116 0.21 -10.99 14.29
C GLY A 116 -0.79 -10.63 13.20
N LEU A 117 -0.31 -10.33 11.99
CA LEU A 117 -1.15 -10.13 10.80
C LEU A 117 -1.97 -11.37 10.49
N GLY A 118 -1.38 -12.56 10.55
CA GLY A 118 -2.07 -13.83 10.36
C GLY A 118 -3.18 -14.05 11.38
N ALA A 119 -2.94 -13.77 12.66
CA ALA A 119 -3.95 -13.85 13.71
C ALA A 119 -5.09 -12.84 13.48
N HIS A 120 -4.75 -11.61 13.06
CA HIS A 120 -5.74 -10.61 12.69
C HIS A 120 -6.61 -11.06 11.51
N LEU A 121 -6.00 -11.52 10.41
CA LEU A 121 -6.70 -11.98 9.21
C LEU A 121 -7.55 -13.23 9.50
N ALA A 122 -7.10 -14.12 10.40
CA ALA A 122 -7.91 -15.25 10.84
C ALA A 122 -9.20 -14.79 11.57
N ALA A 123 -9.14 -13.67 12.29
CA ALA A 123 -10.28 -13.11 13.01
C ALA A 123 -11.18 -12.21 12.17
N ALA A 124 -10.60 -11.42 11.26
CA ALA A 124 -11.28 -10.34 10.54
C ALA A 124 -11.47 -10.61 9.03
N ARG A 125 -10.85 -11.65 8.48
CA ARG A 125 -10.76 -11.98 7.04
C ARG A 125 -9.88 -11.03 6.22
N PHE A 126 -10.12 -9.72 6.28
CA PHE A 126 -9.29 -8.69 5.66
C PHE A 126 -8.90 -7.61 6.67
N LEU A 127 -7.98 -6.73 6.30
CA LEU A 127 -7.37 -5.74 7.21
C LEU A 127 -8.38 -4.84 7.93
N LEU A 128 -9.47 -4.49 7.26
CA LEU A 128 -10.51 -3.61 7.81
C LEU A 128 -11.87 -4.30 7.95
N GLY A 129 -11.90 -5.64 8.02
CA GLY A 129 -13.12 -6.42 8.23
C GLY A 129 -13.44 -7.35 7.06
N GLU A 130 -14.73 -7.59 6.80
CA GLU A 130 -15.16 -8.68 5.91
C GLU A 130 -14.94 -8.44 4.41
N GLN A 131 -14.66 -7.19 4.00
CA GLN A 131 -14.45 -6.82 2.61
C GLN A 131 -13.01 -6.34 2.38
N PRO A 132 -12.39 -6.70 1.24
CA PRO A 132 -11.07 -6.23 0.91
C PRO A 132 -11.10 -4.75 0.52
N CYS A 133 -10.04 -4.05 0.87
CA CYS A 133 -9.77 -2.68 0.47
C CYS A 133 -8.37 -2.59 -0.17
N ARG A 134 -7.99 -1.41 -0.63
CA ARG A 134 -6.73 -1.17 -1.31
C ARG A 134 -5.49 -1.68 -0.53
N PRO A 135 -5.35 -1.44 0.79
CA PRO A 135 -4.30 -2.05 1.60
C PRO A 135 -4.19 -3.57 1.50
N ASP A 136 -5.31 -4.28 1.36
CA ASP A 136 -5.33 -5.75 1.25
C ASP A 136 -4.66 -6.22 -0.05
N LEU A 137 -4.84 -5.47 -1.15
CA LEU A 137 -4.20 -5.73 -2.44
C LEU A 137 -2.69 -5.50 -2.36
N VAL A 138 -2.26 -4.43 -1.69
CA VAL A 138 -0.84 -4.12 -1.50
C VAL A 138 -0.19 -5.18 -0.60
N LEU A 139 -0.88 -5.63 0.45
CA LEU A 139 -0.41 -6.72 1.31
C LEU A 139 -0.27 -8.03 0.53
N ALA A 140 -1.29 -8.41 -0.24
CA ALA A 140 -1.25 -9.63 -1.05
C ALA A 140 -0.11 -9.57 -2.09
N ALA A 141 0.08 -8.43 -2.75
CA ALA A 141 1.16 -8.25 -3.70
C ALA A 141 2.53 -8.43 -3.03
N TRP A 142 2.75 -7.79 -1.88
CA TRP A 142 3.99 -7.97 -1.11
C TRP A 142 4.22 -9.43 -0.69
N LEU A 143 3.16 -10.09 -0.20
CA LEU A 143 3.23 -11.49 0.20
C LEU A 143 3.68 -12.37 -0.97
N GLU A 144 3.07 -12.26 -2.14
CA GLU A 144 3.42 -13.13 -3.27
C GLU A 144 4.76 -12.82 -3.92
N THR A 145 5.18 -11.56 -3.97
CA THR A 145 6.41 -11.19 -4.68
C THR A 145 7.66 -11.26 -3.82
N GLU A 146 7.54 -11.14 -2.49
CA GLU A 146 8.71 -11.00 -1.60
C GLU A 146 8.75 -12.02 -0.46
N VAL A 147 7.61 -12.51 0.01
CA VAL A 147 7.55 -13.39 1.20
C VAL A 147 7.32 -14.85 0.82
N LEU A 148 6.18 -15.13 0.17
CA LEU A 148 5.70 -16.45 -0.19
C LEU A 148 6.35 -17.02 -1.45
N VAL A 149 7.17 -16.21 -2.15
CA VAL A 149 8.05 -16.66 -3.23
C VAL A 149 9.15 -17.61 -2.71
N VAL A 150 9.52 -17.50 -1.43
CA VAL A 150 10.50 -18.40 -0.79
C VAL A 150 9.79 -19.65 -0.28
N PRO A 151 10.04 -20.85 -0.85
CA PRO A 151 9.24 -22.04 -0.55
C PRO A 151 9.23 -22.47 0.92
N ASP A 152 10.37 -22.35 1.61
CA ASP A 152 10.45 -22.70 3.03
C ASP A 152 9.69 -21.70 3.91
N VAL A 153 9.67 -20.41 3.54
CA VAL A 153 8.85 -19.40 4.22
C VAL A 153 7.37 -19.67 4.01
N ARG A 154 6.96 -20.00 2.78
CA ARG A 154 5.57 -20.39 2.48
C ARG A 154 5.15 -21.60 3.30
N ARG A 155 5.97 -22.66 3.38
CA ARG A 155 5.69 -23.87 4.17
C ARG A 155 5.54 -23.53 5.65
N PHE A 156 6.46 -22.73 6.20
CA PHE A 156 6.41 -22.31 7.59
C PHE A 156 5.15 -21.48 7.89
N LEU A 157 4.82 -20.48 7.06
CA LEU A 157 3.63 -19.65 7.24
C LEU A 157 2.33 -20.44 7.05
N ALA A 158 2.32 -21.47 6.22
CA ALA A 158 1.16 -22.38 6.12
C ALA A 158 0.85 -23.08 7.46
N GLU A 159 1.86 -23.31 8.30
CA GLU A 159 1.69 -23.92 9.62
C GLU A 159 1.35 -22.88 10.69
N VAL A 160 2.05 -21.73 10.72
CA VAL A 160 1.96 -20.78 11.84
C VAL A 160 1.01 -19.60 11.60
N ALA A 161 0.70 -19.28 10.35
CA ALA A 161 -0.14 -18.14 9.96
C ALA A 161 -0.90 -18.42 8.65
N PRO A 162 -1.67 -19.52 8.54
CA PRO A 162 -2.32 -19.95 7.29
C PRO A 162 -3.29 -18.91 6.71
N ALA A 163 -3.81 -18.01 7.54
CA ALA A 163 -4.67 -16.92 7.10
C ALA A 163 -3.95 -15.93 6.17
N LEU A 164 -2.62 -15.78 6.25
CA LEU A 164 -1.85 -14.97 5.29
C LEU A 164 -1.89 -15.57 3.88
N LEU A 165 -1.75 -16.90 3.79
CA LEU A 165 -1.84 -17.60 2.51
C LEU A 165 -3.25 -17.53 1.96
N SER A 166 -4.26 -17.76 2.82
CA SER A 166 -5.67 -17.67 2.42
C SER A 166 -6.05 -16.27 1.94
N HIS A 167 -5.53 -15.22 2.59
CA HIS A 167 -5.69 -13.83 2.19
C HIS A 167 -5.11 -13.57 0.80
N SER A 168 -3.87 -14.02 0.60
CA SER A 168 -3.18 -13.87 -0.68
C SER A 168 -3.88 -14.63 -1.82
N ASP A 169 -4.26 -15.88 -1.57
CA ASP A 169 -4.96 -16.75 -2.52
C ASP A 169 -6.35 -16.21 -2.90
N ALA A 170 -7.01 -15.50 -2.00
CA ALA A 170 -8.30 -14.88 -2.24
C ALA A 170 -8.21 -13.68 -3.20
N LEU A 171 -7.08 -12.96 -3.19
CA LEU A 171 -6.93 -11.69 -3.93
C LEU A 171 -6.09 -11.84 -5.20
N ILE A 172 -4.97 -12.55 -5.15
CA ILE A 172 -3.97 -12.57 -6.23
C ILE A 172 -3.58 -13.99 -6.62
N GLY A 173 -3.43 -14.90 -5.65
CA GLY A 173 -2.90 -16.25 -5.86
C GLY A 173 -1.39 -16.28 -6.17
N PRO A 174 -0.80 -17.47 -6.33
CA PRO A 174 0.65 -17.62 -6.50
C PRO A 174 1.17 -16.90 -7.75
N VAL A 175 2.16 -16.03 -7.55
CA VAL A 175 2.95 -15.46 -8.67
C VAL A 175 4.03 -16.50 -9.04
N VAL A 176 3.62 -17.52 -9.79
CA VAL A 176 4.55 -18.55 -10.28
C VAL A 176 5.31 -17.98 -11.46
N GLY A 177 6.64 -17.91 -11.37
CA GLY A 177 7.48 -17.77 -12.54
C GLY A 177 7.31 -19.04 -13.38
N GLY A 178 6.85 -18.90 -14.62
CA GLY A 178 6.81 -20.03 -15.54
C GLY A 178 8.17 -20.71 -15.56
N ASP A 179 8.18 -22.04 -15.62
CA ASP A 179 9.37 -22.77 -16.01
C ASP A 179 9.92 -22.09 -17.27
N ASP A 180 11.22 -21.80 -17.30
CA ASP A 180 11.92 -21.15 -18.40
C ASP A 180 11.97 -22.09 -19.63
N ASP A 181 10.80 -22.38 -20.20
CA ASP A 181 10.60 -23.19 -21.40
C ASP A 181 10.71 -22.35 -22.68
N GLY A 182 11.14 -21.09 -22.56
CA GLY A 182 11.36 -20.17 -23.67
C GLY A 182 10.06 -19.69 -24.33
N SER A 183 8.89 -19.95 -23.74
CA SER A 183 7.59 -19.52 -24.29
C SER A 183 7.31 -18.02 -24.15
N GLY A 184 7.99 -17.33 -23.22
CA GLY A 184 7.86 -15.87 -23.07
C GLY A 184 6.48 -15.40 -22.59
N ASP A 185 5.60 -16.31 -22.16
CA ASP A 185 4.29 -15.96 -21.63
C ASP A 185 4.41 -15.39 -20.22
N VAL A 186 4.09 -14.11 -20.08
CA VAL A 186 3.96 -13.45 -18.78
C VAL A 186 2.73 -14.04 -18.09
N ILE A 187 2.94 -14.93 -17.12
CA ILE A 187 1.84 -15.45 -16.28
C ILE A 187 1.39 -14.32 -15.38
N LEU A 188 0.29 -13.67 -15.75
CA LEU A 188 -0.40 -12.72 -14.89
C LEU A 188 -0.85 -13.43 -13.60
N PRO A 189 -0.78 -12.77 -12.44
CA PRO A 189 -1.36 -13.33 -11.23
C PRO A 189 -2.83 -13.71 -11.47
N ALA A 190 -3.26 -14.83 -10.91
CA ALA A 190 -4.65 -15.29 -10.98
C ALA A 190 -5.53 -14.47 -10.01
N VAL A 191 -5.60 -13.15 -10.25
CA VAL A 191 -6.46 -12.25 -9.48
C VAL A 191 -7.89 -12.69 -9.68
N ARG A 192 -8.51 -13.19 -8.60
CA ARG A 192 -9.89 -13.63 -8.64
C ARG A 192 -10.78 -12.39 -8.69
N SER A 193 -11.84 -12.42 -9.50
CA SER A 193 -12.83 -11.34 -9.53
C SER A 193 -13.27 -11.06 -8.09
N ILE A 194 -12.89 -9.88 -7.59
CA ILE A 194 -13.32 -9.39 -6.29
C ILE A 194 -14.75 -8.92 -6.51
N VAL A 195 -15.69 -9.86 -6.56
CA VAL A 195 -17.10 -9.54 -6.50
C VAL A 195 -17.35 -9.06 -5.07
N VAL A 196 -17.21 -7.75 -4.84
CA VAL A 196 -17.66 -7.13 -3.60
C VAL A 196 -19.18 -7.07 -3.70
N PRO A 197 -19.95 -7.88 -2.95
CA PRO A 197 -21.38 -7.64 -2.89
C PRO A 197 -21.59 -6.23 -2.31
N LEU A 198 -22.26 -5.38 -3.09
CA LEU A 198 -22.63 -3.98 -2.79
C LEU A 198 -23.46 -3.79 -1.51
N SER A 199 -23.62 -4.81 -0.67
CA SER A 199 -24.66 -4.87 0.36
C SER A 199 -24.27 -4.32 1.74
N ASP A 200 -22.99 -4.10 2.05
CA ASP A 200 -22.63 -3.54 3.37
C ASP A 200 -22.22 -2.07 3.28
N ARG A 201 -23.16 -1.25 2.81
CA ARG A 201 -23.17 0.21 3.06
C ARG A 201 -23.49 0.56 4.53
N LEU A 202 -23.35 -0.36 5.48
CA LEU A 202 -23.85 -0.21 6.86
C LEU A 202 -23.03 -0.90 7.97
N SER A 203 -21.76 -1.25 7.76
CA SER A 203 -20.91 -1.56 8.92
C SER A 203 -20.46 -0.24 9.55
N ASP A 204 -20.72 -0.08 10.85
CA ASP A 204 -20.27 1.01 11.72
C ASP A 204 -18.86 1.52 11.36
N ASP A 205 -18.54 2.81 11.56
CA ASP A 205 -17.20 3.38 11.28
C ASP A 205 -16.18 2.92 12.34
N ALA A 206 -16.07 1.60 12.46
CA ALA A 206 -15.28 0.86 13.41
C ALA A 206 -14.29 -0.02 12.66
N ILE A 207 -13.19 -0.34 13.35
CA ILE A 207 -12.19 -1.29 12.88
C ILE A 207 -12.24 -2.56 13.75
N PRO A 208 -11.81 -3.72 13.21
CA PRO A 208 -11.71 -4.93 14.02
C PRO A 208 -10.77 -4.71 15.22
N LEU A 209 -11.18 -5.12 16.43
CA LEU A 209 -10.33 -5.01 17.62
C LEU A 209 -9.00 -5.77 17.48
N SER A 210 -8.99 -6.84 16.68
CA SER A 210 -7.79 -7.60 16.36
C SER A 210 -6.75 -6.80 15.56
N LEU A 211 -7.13 -5.65 14.98
CA LEU A 211 -6.21 -4.76 14.27
C LEU A 211 -5.39 -3.87 15.22
N LEU A 212 -5.86 -3.66 16.46
CA LEU A 212 -5.20 -2.74 17.40
C LEU A 212 -3.72 -3.07 17.65
N PRO A 213 -3.30 -4.34 17.85
CA PRO A 213 -1.88 -4.67 18.00
C PRO A 213 -1.03 -4.32 16.77
N VAL A 214 -1.61 -4.43 15.56
CA VAL A 214 -0.92 -4.03 14.32
C VAL A 214 -0.74 -2.51 14.29
N LEU A 215 -1.76 -1.74 14.69
CA LEU A 215 -1.65 -0.28 14.77
C LEU A 215 -0.64 0.17 15.84
N GLU A 216 -0.57 -0.52 16.96
CA GLU A 216 0.45 -0.28 18.00
C GLU A 216 1.86 -0.55 17.48
N GLU A 217 2.04 -1.63 16.70
CA GLU A 217 3.31 -1.92 16.03
C GLU A 217 3.69 -0.77 15.10
N ILE A 218 2.80 -0.39 14.17
CA ILE A 218 2.96 0.73 13.23
C ILE A 218 3.33 2.04 13.95
N ALA A 219 2.68 2.30 15.07
CA ALA A 219 2.94 3.49 15.88
C ALA A 219 4.36 3.47 16.46
N SER A 220 4.78 2.31 16.98
CA SER A 220 6.06 2.12 17.64
C SER A 220 7.27 2.15 16.69
N ASP A 221 7.06 1.84 15.40
CA ASP A 221 8.13 1.74 14.41
C ASP A 221 8.03 2.79 13.30
N TYR A 222 7.07 2.67 12.40
CA TYR A 222 6.92 3.46 11.19
C TYR A 222 6.57 4.89 11.54
N HIS A 223 5.60 5.11 12.43
CA HIS A 223 5.27 6.47 12.84
C HIS A 223 6.40 7.11 13.66
N ALA A 224 7.13 6.35 14.47
CA ALA A 224 8.34 6.86 15.12
C ALA A 224 9.38 7.32 14.08
N TYR A 225 9.55 6.57 12.99
CA TYR A 225 10.34 7.02 11.84
C TYR A 225 9.76 8.26 11.18
N LEU A 226 8.44 8.34 10.94
CA LEU A 226 7.82 9.51 10.30
C LEU A 226 8.04 10.80 11.10
N VAL A 227 7.94 10.74 12.43
CA VAL A 227 8.25 11.90 13.29
C VAL A 227 9.71 12.32 13.13
N ALA A 228 10.64 11.37 13.22
CA ALA A 228 12.07 11.65 13.08
C ALA A 228 12.44 12.12 11.66
N ASN A 229 11.77 11.59 10.63
CA ASN A 229 11.94 11.96 9.23
C ASN A 229 11.48 13.40 8.98
N GLN A 230 10.31 13.77 9.52
CA GLN A 230 9.80 15.13 9.45
C GLN A 230 10.78 16.12 10.11
N GLN A 231 11.34 15.76 11.28
CA GLN A 231 12.31 16.61 11.95
C GLN A 231 13.62 16.72 11.15
N ALA A 232 14.14 15.61 10.62
CA ALA A 232 15.35 15.60 9.81
C ALA A 232 15.20 16.46 8.54
N LEU A 233 14.07 16.36 7.85
CA LEU A 233 13.77 17.19 6.68
C LEU A 233 13.69 18.68 7.03
N LYS A 234 13.06 19.01 8.17
CA LYS A 234 12.98 20.38 8.68
C LYS A 234 14.36 20.97 8.98
N GLU A 235 15.28 20.16 9.51
CA GLU A 235 16.64 20.57 9.87
C GLU A 235 17.64 20.49 8.71
N GLY A 236 17.23 19.93 7.57
CA GLY A 236 18.15 19.65 6.46
C GLY A 236 19.19 18.57 6.79
N ALA A 237 18.90 17.69 7.75
CA ALA A 237 19.76 16.58 8.10
C ALA A 237 19.81 15.53 6.97
N ASP A 238 20.92 14.82 6.84
CA ASP A 238 21.13 13.76 5.86
C ASP A 238 20.72 12.37 6.36
N ARG A 239 20.36 12.26 7.66
CA ARG A 239 20.07 11.01 8.35
C ARG A 239 18.96 11.16 9.37
N VAL A 240 18.16 10.11 9.48
CA VAL A 240 17.13 9.90 10.50
C VAL A 240 17.61 8.80 11.43
N LEU A 241 17.73 9.09 12.72
CA LEU A 241 18.12 8.10 13.73
C LEU A 241 16.87 7.60 14.46
N VAL A 242 16.56 6.31 14.31
CA VAL A 242 15.42 5.67 14.97
C VAL A 242 15.89 4.45 15.75
N ASP A 243 15.42 4.28 16.98
CA ASP A 243 15.61 3.05 17.74
C ASP A 243 14.38 2.18 17.57
N LEU A 244 14.58 1.03 16.92
CA LEU A 244 13.52 0.06 16.61
C LEU A 244 13.64 -1.16 17.53
N GLY A 245 14.13 -0.93 18.76
CA GLY A 245 14.32 -1.90 19.84
C GLY A 245 15.52 -2.83 19.68
N PHE A 246 16.45 -2.51 18.77
CA PHE A 246 17.74 -3.18 18.62
C PHE A 246 18.90 -2.17 18.59
N GLY A 247 18.66 -0.98 19.13
CA GLY A 247 19.56 0.16 19.06
C GLY A 247 19.26 1.07 17.87
N LYS A 248 19.87 2.25 17.92
CA LYS A 248 19.68 3.30 16.92
C LYS A 248 20.22 2.86 15.56
N ARG A 249 19.39 2.97 14.53
CA ARG A 249 19.76 2.80 13.12
C ARG A 249 19.58 4.11 12.37
N ALA A 250 20.46 4.33 11.38
CA ALA A 250 20.38 5.49 10.49
C ALA A 250 19.65 5.11 9.20
N PHE A 251 18.67 5.93 8.82
CA PHE A 251 17.95 5.87 7.55
C PHE A 251 18.11 7.19 6.81
N PRO A 252 18.05 7.20 5.47
CA PRO A 252 17.93 8.46 4.75
C PRO A 252 16.58 9.14 5.06
N PRO A 253 16.53 10.48 5.13
CA PRO A 253 15.28 11.21 5.08
C PRO A 253 14.57 10.97 3.74
N ARG A 254 13.27 10.76 3.80
CA ARG A 254 12.40 10.41 2.67
C ARG A 254 11.30 11.44 2.50
N ARG A 255 11.40 12.24 1.42
CA ARG A 255 10.42 13.29 1.10
C ARG A 255 9.07 12.71 0.71
N ASP A 256 9.05 11.56 0.04
CA ASP A 256 7.86 10.79 -0.32
C ASP A 256 7.05 10.37 0.91
N CYS A 257 7.73 9.86 1.95
CA CYS A 257 7.06 9.52 3.22
C CYS A 257 6.47 10.75 3.91
N GLU A 258 7.16 11.89 3.90
CA GLU A 258 6.64 13.14 4.45
C GLU A 258 5.44 13.68 3.66
N ALA A 259 5.48 13.61 2.33
CA ALA A 259 4.37 14.04 1.48
C ALA A 259 3.10 13.21 1.74
N ARG A 260 3.23 11.88 1.83
CA ARG A 260 2.12 10.96 2.15
C ARG A 260 1.54 11.21 3.55
N ARG A 261 2.39 11.30 4.58
CA ARG A 261 2.00 11.65 5.96
C ARG A 261 1.26 12.98 6.01
N ALA A 262 1.80 14.02 5.37
CA ALA A 262 1.21 15.34 5.32
C ALA A 262 -0.16 15.35 4.64
N ARG A 263 -0.36 14.53 3.59
CA ARG A 263 -1.66 14.36 2.94
C ARG A 263 -2.69 13.77 3.90
N ILE A 264 -2.35 12.70 4.63
CA ILE A 264 -3.22 12.13 5.66
C ILE A 264 -3.57 13.20 6.71
N GLY A 265 -2.58 13.98 7.17
CA GLY A 265 -2.80 15.08 8.10
C GLY A 265 -3.76 16.16 7.59
N ARG A 266 -3.69 16.51 6.29
CA ARG A 266 -4.64 17.43 5.65
C ARG A 266 -6.05 16.86 5.60
N GLU A 267 -6.20 15.59 5.24
CA GLU A 267 -7.51 14.92 5.25
C GLU A 267 -8.13 14.92 6.64
N LEU A 268 -7.34 14.61 7.68
CA LEU A 268 -7.77 14.69 9.08
C LEU A 268 -8.15 16.11 9.51
N ALA A 269 -7.46 17.13 9.00
CA ALA A 269 -7.76 18.52 9.30
C ALA A 269 -9.04 19.01 8.61
N ALA A 270 -9.42 18.39 7.47
CA ALA A 270 -10.62 18.71 6.71
C ALA A 270 -11.89 18.02 7.23
N LEU A 271 -11.77 17.01 8.10
CA LEU A 271 -12.91 16.36 8.75
C LEU A 271 -13.68 17.32 9.65
N ASP A 272 -14.99 17.09 9.78
CA ASP A 272 -15.78 17.75 10.79
C ASP A 272 -15.32 17.37 12.23
N PRO A 273 -15.66 18.17 13.25
CA PRO A 273 -15.18 17.94 14.61
C PRO A 273 -15.59 16.59 15.24
N GLU A 274 -16.71 16.01 14.83
CA GLU A 274 -17.20 14.72 15.33
C GLU A 274 -16.39 13.58 14.73
N SER A 275 -16.33 13.53 13.39
CA SER A 275 -15.53 12.55 12.66
C SER A 275 -14.06 12.57 13.09
N ARG A 276 -13.47 13.75 13.25
CA ARG A 276 -12.07 13.88 13.73
C ARG A 276 -11.89 13.34 15.14
N ARG A 277 -12.88 13.51 16.02
CA ARG A 277 -12.86 12.96 17.39
C ARG A 277 -12.92 11.44 17.37
N ASP A 278 -13.70 10.86 16.47
CA ASP A 278 -13.84 9.41 16.36
C ASP A 278 -12.55 8.76 15.85
N VAL A 279 -11.92 9.34 14.82
CA VAL A 279 -10.58 8.91 14.38
C VAL A 279 -9.56 9.01 15.51
N ARG A 280 -9.55 10.13 16.24
CA ARG A 280 -8.64 10.32 17.37
C ARG A 280 -8.87 9.27 18.46
N ARG A 281 -10.13 8.93 18.77
CA ARG A 281 -10.48 7.92 19.79
C ARG A 281 -9.87 6.55 19.48
N VAL A 282 -9.73 6.22 18.20
CA VAL A 282 -9.12 4.95 17.74
C VAL A 282 -7.59 5.05 17.71
N LEU A 283 -7.03 6.13 17.16
CA LEU A 283 -5.59 6.21 16.89
C LEU A 283 -4.75 6.70 18.09
N GLU A 284 -5.31 7.50 19.00
CA GLU A 284 -4.55 8.03 20.14
C GLU A 284 -4.15 6.96 21.16
N PRO A 285 -5.03 6.01 21.57
CA PRO A 285 -4.65 4.97 22.53
C PRO A 285 -3.51 4.05 22.05
N VAL A 286 -3.43 3.81 20.74
CA VAL A 286 -2.39 2.98 20.11
C VAL A 286 -1.15 3.79 19.70
N GLY A 287 -1.11 5.10 19.98
CA GLY A 287 0.02 5.98 19.64
C GLY A 287 0.12 6.41 18.18
N ALA A 288 -0.83 6.04 17.32
CA ALA A 288 -0.81 6.31 15.88
C ALA A 288 -1.26 7.74 15.50
N TRP A 289 -1.74 8.54 16.46
CA TRP A 289 -2.26 9.89 16.19
C TRP A 289 -1.18 10.95 15.95
N HIS A 290 -0.08 10.94 16.73
CA HIS A 290 0.85 12.06 16.80
C HIS A 290 1.51 12.40 15.45
N ALA A 291 2.09 11.40 14.78
CA ALA A 291 2.81 11.58 13.52
C ALA A 291 1.94 12.24 12.43
N LEU A 292 0.65 11.92 12.39
CA LEU A 292 -0.29 12.42 11.38
C LEU A 292 -0.71 13.87 11.62
N THR A 293 -0.48 14.40 12.82
CA THR A 293 -0.86 15.77 13.20
C THR A 293 0.29 16.77 13.20
N LEU A 294 1.51 16.33 12.88
CA LEU A 294 2.66 17.23 12.73
C LEU A 294 2.47 18.17 11.53
N PRO A 295 2.93 19.43 11.63
CA PRO A 295 2.87 20.36 10.51
C PRO A 295 3.71 19.84 9.33
N PRO A 296 3.24 20.02 8.09
CA PRO A 296 4.00 19.61 6.90
C PRO A 296 5.29 20.41 6.78
N VAL A 297 6.38 19.76 6.34
CA VAL A 297 7.68 20.41 6.10
C VAL A 297 8.14 20.34 4.64
N VAL A 298 7.39 19.61 3.81
CA VAL A 298 7.55 19.58 2.35
C VAL A 298 6.25 20.08 1.75
N GLU A 299 6.34 21.04 0.81
CA GLU A 299 5.20 21.45 0.01
C GLU A 299 4.82 20.33 -0.97
N GLU A 300 3.52 20.06 -1.09
CA GLU A 300 3.04 19.04 -2.01
C GLU A 300 3.22 19.52 -3.45
N VAL A 301 3.70 18.61 -4.27
CA VAL A 301 3.73 18.76 -5.72
C VAL A 301 2.29 18.52 -6.22
N ASP A 302 1.66 19.54 -6.80
CA ASP A 302 0.20 19.61 -7.06
C ASP A 302 -0.33 18.40 -7.85
N PRO A 303 -1.12 17.48 -7.26
CA PRO A 303 -1.58 16.26 -7.94
C PRO A 303 -2.51 16.51 -9.15
N ALA A 304 -2.94 17.76 -9.38
CA ALA A 304 -3.65 18.18 -10.58
C ALA A 304 -2.73 18.75 -11.68
N ASP A 305 -1.47 19.05 -11.37
CA ASP A 305 -0.47 19.46 -12.35
C ASP A 305 0.18 18.21 -12.97
N PRO A 306 -0.05 17.94 -14.27
CA PRO A 306 0.51 16.76 -14.94
C PRO A 306 2.03 16.81 -15.10
N ARG A 307 2.70 17.90 -14.69
CA ARG A 307 4.16 18.07 -14.67
C ARG A 307 4.78 17.77 -13.31
N SER A 308 3.94 17.49 -12.34
CA SER A 308 4.24 17.38 -10.92
C SER A 308 4.20 15.89 -10.48
N LEU A 309 3.76 15.01 -11.40
CA LEU A 309 3.85 13.56 -11.34
C LEU A 309 5.02 13.11 -12.22
#